data_AF-A0A4X2L4V9-F1
#
_entry.id   AF-A0A4X2L4V9-F1
#
_cell.length_a   1.000
_cell.length_b   1.000
_cell.length_c   1.000
_cell.angle_alpha   90.00
_cell.angle_beta   90.00
_cell.angle_gamma   90.00
#
_symmetry.space_group_name_H-M   'P 1'
#
loop_
_entity.id
_entity.type
_entity.pdbx_description
1 polymer ?
#
loop_
_entity_poly.entity_id
_entity_poly.type
_entity_poly.pdbx_seq_one_letter_code
_entity_poly.pdbx_strand_id
1 'polypeptide(L)'
;MRTVRRQHLLIDSDAGDDRRINLLVKSFIKWCNAGSQKEGYNQYQHMLSTLFQCEFSVGKTLVVCDMNLRERENYEKIYKDIENSIAGANEKIAEGKKLILQAKQIRKNHQEYDALAKVIQHHPHRHETSKELGALGKEFQHLSHIKENPFHVLLSTNHKLQQTLENDEKLSVMKPKANAILTIMNRTKYLCLSFLSHVKSL
;
A
#
# COMPACT_ATOMS: atom_id res chain seq x y z
N MET A 1 -28.34 -31.40 19.53
CA MET A 1 -29.73 -31.68 19.97
C MET A 1 -30.64 -30.57 19.45
N ARG A 2 -31.35 -30.80 18.33
CA ARG A 2 -32.44 -29.90 17.90
C ARG A 2 -33.75 -30.59 18.29
N THR A 3 -34.44 -30.01 19.26
CA THR A 3 -35.75 -30.44 19.73
C THR A 3 -36.75 -30.28 18.59
N VAL A 4 -37.13 -31.41 17.98
CA VAL A 4 -38.31 -31.49 17.11
C VAL A 4 -39.50 -31.13 17.99
N ARG A 5 -40.01 -29.90 17.83
CA ARG A 5 -41.30 -29.49 18.34
C ARG A 5 -42.32 -30.39 17.65
N ARG A 6 -42.73 -31.46 18.33
CA ARG A 6 -43.86 -32.31 17.94
C ARG A 6 -45.10 -31.41 17.95
N GLN A 7 -45.36 -30.74 16.83
CA GLN A 7 -46.70 -30.25 16.57
C GLN A 7 -47.60 -31.48 16.65
N HIS A 8 -48.58 -31.44 17.53
CA HIS A 8 -49.72 -32.36 17.51
C HIS A 8 -50.28 -32.30 16.10
N LEU A 9 -49.84 -33.22 15.24
CA LEU A 9 -50.50 -33.49 13.99
C LEU A 9 -51.85 -34.03 14.43
N LEU A 10 -52.90 -33.25 14.17
CA LEU A 10 -54.28 -33.58 14.48
C LEU A 10 -54.71 -34.75 13.56
N ILE A 11 -54.14 -35.93 13.78
CA ILE A 11 -54.47 -37.20 13.12
C ILE A 11 -55.64 -37.81 13.90
N ASP A 12 -56.71 -37.05 14.08
CA ASP A 12 -57.99 -37.59 14.58
C ASP A 12 -59.03 -37.67 13.46
N SER A 13 -58.68 -37.28 12.22
CA SER A 13 -59.62 -37.36 11.10
C SER A 13 -59.73 -38.77 10.50
N ASP A 14 -58.72 -39.62 10.65
CA ASP A 14 -58.65 -40.92 9.95
C ASP A 14 -59.50 -42.00 10.64
N ALA A 15 -59.58 -41.98 11.98
CA ALA A 15 -60.44 -42.88 12.74
C ALA A 15 -61.94 -42.68 12.47
N GLY A 16 -62.33 -41.52 11.94
CA GLY A 16 -63.71 -41.20 11.58
C GLY A 16 -64.13 -41.79 10.24
N ASP A 17 -63.21 -41.86 9.27
CA ASP A 17 -63.52 -42.33 7.91
C ASP A 17 -63.69 -43.85 7.86
N ASP A 18 -62.81 -44.61 8.52
CA ASP A 18 -62.98 -46.06 8.66
C ASP A 18 -64.32 -46.41 9.32
N ARG A 19 -64.72 -45.63 10.33
CA ARG A 19 -66.03 -45.80 10.98
C ARG A 19 -67.18 -45.52 10.00
N ARG A 20 -67.09 -44.47 9.17
CA ARG A 20 -68.10 -44.14 8.16
C ARG A 20 -68.23 -45.23 7.09
N ILE A 21 -67.11 -45.73 6.57
CA ILE A 21 -67.09 -46.82 5.58
C ILE A 21 -67.70 -48.09 6.16
N ASN A 22 -67.33 -48.45 7.39
CA ASN A 22 -67.91 -49.61 8.08
C ASN A 22 -69.43 -49.47 8.30
N LEU A 23 -69.92 -48.26 8.58
CA LEU A 23 -71.36 -48.00 8.70
C LEU A 23 -72.08 -48.08 7.36
N LEU A 24 -71.46 -47.59 6.27
CA LEU A 24 -71.98 -47.71 4.92
C LEU A 24 -72.13 -49.18 4.51
N VAL A 25 -71.11 -50.01 4.74
CA VAL A 25 -71.14 -51.45 4.47
C VAL A 25 -72.25 -52.16 5.27
N LYS A 26 -72.38 -51.85 6.57
CA LYS A 26 -73.47 -52.40 7.40
C LYS A 26 -74.85 -51.95 6.91
N SER A 27 -74.98 -50.70 6.47
CA SER A 27 -76.22 -50.16 5.91
C SER A 27 -76.58 -50.85 4.59
N PHE A 28 -75.60 -51.14 3.75
CA PHE A 28 -75.78 -51.85 2.49
C PHE A 28 -76.29 -53.27 2.70
N ILE A 29 -75.67 -54.03 3.61
CA ILE A 29 -76.12 -55.38 3.95
C ILE A 29 -77.56 -55.37 4.48
N LYS A 30 -77.93 -54.38 5.32
CA LYS A 30 -79.31 -54.23 5.81
C LYS A 30 -80.29 -53.92 4.68
N TRP A 31 -79.91 -53.06 3.75
CA TRP A 31 -80.73 -52.69 2.59
C TRP A 31 -81.01 -53.89 1.67
N CYS A 32 -80.02 -54.74 1.41
CA CYS A 32 -80.19 -55.96 0.62
C CYS A 32 -81.20 -56.95 1.25
N ASN A 33 -81.41 -56.88 2.56
CA ASN A 33 -82.32 -57.74 3.31
C ASN A 33 -83.64 -57.04 3.67
N ALA A 34 -83.92 -55.85 3.13
CA ALA A 34 -85.13 -55.09 3.43
C ALA A 34 -86.36 -55.66 2.70
N GLY A 35 -87.39 -56.04 3.45
CA GLY A 35 -88.61 -56.66 2.90
C GLY A 35 -89.67 -55.68 2.36
N SER A 36 -89.52 -54.36 2.57
CA SER A 36 -90.49 -53.34 2.18
C SER A 36 -89.88 -52.25 1.28
N GLN A 37 -90.58 -51.93 0.20
CA GLN A 37 -90.12 -50.98 -0.84
C GLN A 37 -89.89 -49.55 -0.30
N LYS A 38 -90.71 -49.10 0.66
CA LYS A 38 -90.62 -47.74 1.24
C LYS A 38 -89.44 -47.59 2.21
N GLU A 39 -89.16 -48.63 3.00
CA GLU A 39 -88.01 -48.66 3.91
C GLU A 39 -86.70 -48.80 3.12
N GLY A 40 -86.72 -49.57 2.04
CA GLY A 40 -85.60 -49.69 1.10
C GLY A 40 -85.21 -48.33 0.49
N TYR A 41 -86.18 -47.49 0.11
CA TYR A 41 -85.88 -46.18 -0.47
C TYR A 41 -85.18 -45.23 0.52
N ASN A 42 -85.65 -45.16 1.77
CA ASN A 42 -85.03 -44.29 2.79
C ASN A 42 -83.61 -44.75 3.14
N GLN A 43 -83.39 -46.06 3.25
CA GLN A 43 -82.06 -46.64 3.49
C GLN A 43 -81.11 -46.37 2.33
N TYR A 44 -81.59 -46.45 1.08
CA TYR A 44 -80.82 -46.08 -0.11
C TYR A 44 -80.37 -44.61 -0.09
N GLN A 45 -81.28 -43.68 0.21
CA GLN A 45 -80.93 -42.25 0.33
C GLN A 45 -79.90 -41.98 1.42
N HIS A 46 -80.00 -42.67 2.57
CA HIS A 46 -79.02 -42.57 3.64
C HIS A 46 -77.63 -43.09 3.21
N MET A 47 -77.57 -44.21 2.48
CA MET A 47 -76.31 -44.75 1.95
C MET A 47 -75.67 -43.80 0.96
N LEU A 48 -76.45 -43.23 0.03
CA LEU A 48 -75.95 -42.22 -0.90
C LEU A 48 -75.37 -41.00 -0.18
N SER A 49 -76.08 -40.48 0.83
CA SER A 49 -75.58 -39.34 1.62
C SER A 49 -74.26 -39.68 2.34
N THR A 50 -74.15 -40.89 2.89
CA THR A 50 -72.92 -41.34 3.56
C THR A 50 -71.76 -41.50 2.58
N LEU A 51 -72.04 -42.01 1.36
CA LEU A 51 -71.05 -42.13 0.29
C LEU A 51 -70.52 -40.76 -0.14
N PHE A 52 -71.40 -39.78 -0.38
CA PHE A 52 -70.99 -38.40 -0.71
C PHE A 52 -70.10 -37.78 0.38
N GLN A 53 -70.40 -38.04 1.66
CA GLN A 53 -69.55 -37.56 2.76
C GLN A 53 -68.17 -38.21 2.75
N CYS A 54 -68.06 -39.50 2.40
CA CYS A 54 -66.77 -40.18 2.27
C CYS A 54 -65.96 -39.60 1.10
N GLU A 55 -66.59 -39.41 -0.07
CA GLU A 55 -65.94 -38.79 -1.24
C GLU A 55 -65.45 -37.37 -0.94
N PHE A 56 -66.27 -36.57 -0.26
CA PHE A 56 -65.88 -35.23 0.17
C PHE A 56 -64.70 -35.24 1.15
N SER A 57 -64.69 -36.17 2.12
CA SER A 57 -63.58 -36.33 3.07
C SER A 57 -62.27 -36.64 2.35
N VAL A 58 -62.30 -37.57 1.38
CA VAL A 58 -61.14 -37.92 0.55
C VAL A 58 -60.64 -36.71 -0.24
N GLY A 59 -61.55 -35.97 -0.89
CA GLY A 59 -61.20 -34.75 -1.63
C GLY A 59 -60.53 -33.69 -0.74
N LYS A 60 -61.05 -33.49 0.49
CA LYS A 60 -60.45 -32.59 1.47
C LYS A 60 -59.03 -33.02 1.86
N THR A 61 -58.83 -34.31 2.11
CA THR A 61 -57.50 -34.85 2.49
C THR A 61 -56.48 -34.67 1.37
N LEU A 62 -56.87 -34.85 0.11
CA LEU A 62 -55.98 -34.61 -1.04
C LEU A 62 -55.52 -33.15 -1.11
N VAL A 63 -56.43 -32.19 -0.95
CA VAL A 63 -56.10 -30.76 -0.96
C VAL A 63 -55.19 -30.38 0.22
N VAL A 64 -55.44 -30.93 1.41
CA VAL A 64 -54.57 -30.74 2.58
C VAL A 64 -53.19 -31.35 2.34
N CYS A 65 -53.11 -32.52 1.71
CA CYS A 65 -51.84 -33.16 1.36
C CYS A 65 -51.02 -32.29 0.39
N ASP A 66 -51.65 -31.77 -0.67
CA ASP A 66 -51.01 -30.85 -1.62
C ASP A 66 -50.51 -29.57 -0.94
N MET A 67 -51.33 -28.96 -0.09
CA MET A 67 -50.94 -27.79 0.69
C MET A 67 -49.71 -28.09 1.57
N ASN A 68 -49.70 -29.23 2.27
CA ASN A 68 -48.59 -29.63 3.12
C ASN A 68 -47.30 -29.91 2.33
N LEU A 69 -47.42 -30.43 1.10
CA LEU A 69 -46.27 -30.62 0.21
C LEU A 69 -45.66 -29.27 -0.18
N ARG A 70 -46.48 -28.32 -0.64
CA ARG A 70 -46.02 -26.96 -0.97
C ARG A 70 -45.41 -26.25 0.24
N GLU A 71 -46.00 -26.43 1.42
CA GLU A 71 -45.46 -25.84 2.65
C GLU A 71 -44.10 -26.44 3.02
N ARG A 72 -43.93 -27.76 2.86
CA ARG A 72 -42.65 -28.45 3.07
C ARG A 72 -41.56 -27.91 2.12
N GLU A 73 -41.87 -27.77 0.83
CA GLU A 73 -40.95 -27.21 -0.16
C GLU A 73 -40.54 -25.78 0.19
N ASN A 74 -41.50 -24.96 0.65
CA ASN A 74 -41.23 -23.61 1.10
C ASN A 74 -40.28 -23.59 2.31
N TYR A 75 -40.50 -24.47 3.30
CA TYR A 75 -39.58 -24.58 4.43
C TYR A 75 -38.18 -25.02 4.00
N GLU A 76 -38.06 -25.99 3.10
CA GLU A 76 -36.76 -26.40 2.57
C GLU A 76 -36.02 -25.25 1.90
N LYS A 77 -36.74 -24.42 1.12
CA LYS A 77 -36.18 -23.21 0.52
C LYS A 77 -35.71 -22.22 1.58
N ILE A 78 -36.53 -21.93 2.59
CA ILE A 78 -36.17 -21.03 3.69
C ILE A 78 -34.92 -21.54 4.43
N TYR A 79 -34.80 -22.86 4.65
CA TYR A 79 -33.61 -23.44 5.27
C TYR A 79 -32.35 -23.18 4.43
N LYS A 80 -32.41 -23.41 3.11
CA LYS A 80 -31.27 -23.14 2.21
C LYS A 80 -30.91 -21.65 2.18
N ASP A 81 -31.90 -20.77 2.16
CA ASP A 81 -31.68 -19.32 2.17
C ASP A 81 -31.00 -18.86 3.48
N ILE A 82 -31.41 -19.42 4.61
CA ILE A 82 -30.77 -19.16 5.92
C ILE A 82 -29.33 -19.67 5.93
N GLU A 83 -29.07 -20.88 5.43
CA GLU A 83 -27.72 -21.44 5.35
C GLU A 83 -26.79 -20.58 4.48
N ASN A 84 -27.27 -20.14 3.32
CA ASN A 84 -26.54 -19.24 2.42
C ASN A 84 -26.27 -17.88 3.08
N SER A 85 -27.27 -17.33 3.80
CA SER A 85 -27.11 -16.07 4.53
C SER A 85 -26.03 -16.18 5.63
N ILE A 86 -26.04 -17.29 6.38
CA ILE A 86 -25.03 -17.57 7.41
C ILE A 86 -23.64 -17.71 6.79
N ALA A 87 -23.51 -18.43 5.67
CA ALA A 87 -22.24 -18.57 4.95
C ALA A 87 -21.70 -17.20 4.50
N GLY A 88 -22.55 -16.36 3.88
CA GLY A 88 -22.17 -15.02 3.47
C GLY A 88 -21.82 -14.08 4.64
N ALA A 89 -22.50 -14.21 5.79
CA ALA A 89 -22.15 -13.46 6.99
C ALA A 89 -20.77 -13.86 7.54
N ASN A 90 -20.46 -15.16 7.55
CA ASN A 90 -19.15 -15.65 7.97
C ASN A 90 -18.02 -15.16 7.06
N GLU A 91 -18.25 -15.09 5.75
CA GLU A 91 -17.28 -14.54 4.80
C GLU A 91 -17.01 -13.05 5.08
N LYS A 92 -18.05 -12.24 5.28
CA LYS A 92 -17.92 -10.82 5.64
C LYS A 92 -17.16 -10.62 6.96
N ILE A 93 -17.37 -11.51 7.94
CA ILE A 93 -16.61 -11.48 9.20
C ILE A 93 -15.13 -11.79 8.94
N ALA A 94 -14.82 -12.77 8.11
CA ALA A 94 -13.45 -13.12 7.76
C ALA A 94 -12.74 -11.98 7.03
N GLU A 95 -13.42 -11.32 6.09
CA GLU A 95 -12.92 -10.14 5.40
C GLU A 95 -12.72 -8.96 6.36
N GLY A 96 -13.71 -8.66 7.21
CA GLY A 96 -13.62 -7.62 8.22
C GLY A 96 -12.44 -7.80 9.17
N LYS A 97 -12.13 -9.04 9.57
CA LYS A 97 -10.92 -9.34 10.36
C LYS A 97 -9.63 -8.99 9.61
N LYS A 98 -9.53 -9.30 8.31
CA LYS A 98 -8.36 -8.94 7.50
C LYS A 98 -8.19 -7.42 7.40
N LEU A 99 -9.28 -6.70 7.14
CA LEU A 99 -9.26 -5.24 7.05
C LEU A 99 -8.84 -4.58 8.37
N ILE A 100 -9.32 -5.09 9.51
CA ILE A 100 -8.90 -4.60 10.83
C ILE A 100 -7.40 -4.80 11.05
N LEU A 101 -6.83 -5.95 10.66
CA LEU A 101 -5.39 -6.18 10.78
C LEU A 101 -4.59 -5.21 9.92
N GLN A 102 -5.02 -4.96 8.68
CA GLN A 102 -4.39 -3.99 7.81
C GLN A 102 -4.47 -2.56 8.37
N ALA A 103 -5.64 -2.15 8.85
CA ALA A 103 -5.83 -0.83 9.47
C ALA A 103 -4.96 -0.65 10.72
N LYS A 104 -4.80 -1.69 11.55
CA LYS A 104 -3.89 -1.68 12.69
C LYS A 104 -2.43 -1.50 12.26
N GLN A 105 -2.01 -2.18 11.20
CA GLN A 105 -0.65 -2.02 10.66
C GLN A 105 -0.41 -0.60 10.16
N ILE A 106 -1.35 -0.03 9.40
CA ILE A 106 -1.25 1.35 8.90
C ILE A 106 -1.13 2.33 10.06
N ARG A 107 -1.96 2.17 11.09
CA ARG A 107 -1.90 3.01 12.29
C ARG A 107 -0.55 2.91 12.99
N LYS A 108 0.01 1.70 13.14
CA LYS A 108 1.32 1.49 13.74
C LYS A 108 2.41 2.20 12.93
N ASN A 109 2.42 2.01 11.61
CA ASN A 109 3.38 2.68 10.73
C ASN A 109 3.28 4.21 10.85
N HIS A 110 2.06 4.76 10.89
CA HIS A 110 1.85 6.19 11.05
C HIS A 110 2.44 6.73 12.37
N GLN A 111 2.25 6.01 13.47
CA GLN A 111 2.84 6.37 14.76
C GLN A 111 4.38 6.32 14.73
N GLU A 112 4.96 5.34 14.05
CA GLU A 112 6.42 5.24 13.86
C GLU A 112 6.95 6.42 13.03
N TYR A 113 6.25 6.79 11.94
CA TYR A 113 6.60 7.97 11.14
C TYR A 113 6.51 9.27 11.93
N ASP A 114 5.44 9.46 12.71
CA ASP A 114 5.28 10.65 13.55
C ASP A 114 6.37 10.74 14.63
N ALA A 115 6.75 9.61 15.23
CA ALA A 115 7.84 9.56 16.19
C ALA A 115 9.18 9.95 15.55
N LEU A 116 9.50 9.41 14.36
CA LEU A 116 10.70 9.77 13.61
C LEU A 116 10.68 11.25 13.18
N ALA A 117 9.54 11.75 12.71
CA ALA A 117 9.38 13.14 12.31
C ALA A 117 9.65 14.09 13.49
N LYS A 118 9.16 13.77 14.69
CA LYS A 118 9.46 14.54 15.91
C LYS A 118 10.95 14.57 16.20
N VAL A 119 11.66 13.44 16.12
CA VAL A 119 13.12 13.39 16.32
C VAL A 119 13.84 14.23 15.27
N ILE A 120 13.45 14.14 13.99
CA ILE A 120 14.04 14.92 12.90
C ILE A 120 13.85 16.43 13.13
N GLN A 121 12.69 16.85 13.64
CA GLN A 121 12.42 18.26 13.95
C GLN A 121 13.34 18.85 15.05
N HIS A 122 13.97 18.01 15.88
CA HIS A 122 14.95 18.50 16.87
C HIS A 122 16.31 18.83 16.24
N HIS A 123 16.57 18.37 15.01
CA HIS A 123 17.80 18.66 14.28
C HIS A 123 17.63 19.91 13.39
N PRO A 124 18.70 20.69 13.16
CA PRO A 124 18.65 21.89 12.33
C PRO A 124 18.27 21.56 10.88
N HIS A 125 17.66 22.52 10.19
CA HIS A 125 17.23 22.34 8.81
C HIS A 125 18.43 22.07 7.90
N ARG A 126 18.36 20.95 7.17
CA ARG A 126 19.42 20.48 6.26
C ARG A 126 19.90 21.56 5.28
N HIS A 127 18.99 22.37 4.75
CA HIS A 127 19.34 23.41 3.78
C HIS A 127 20.21 24.50 4.42
N GLU A 128 19.87 24.92 5.64
CA GLU A 128 20.62 25.92 6.41
C GLU A 128 22.01 25.38 6.76
N THR A 129 22.10 24.17 7.31
CA THR A 129 23.38 23.52 7.63
C THR A 129 24.26 23.33 6.38
N SER A 130 23.65 23.02 5.23
CA SER A 130 24.40 22.89 3.97
C SER A 130 24.97 24.22 3.49
N LYS A 131 24.25 25.33 3.70
CA LYS A 131 24.70 26.68 3.35
C LYS A 131 25.85 27.11 4.25
N GLU A 132 25.73 26.86 5.55
CA GLU A 132 26.78 27.13 6.54
C GLU A 132 28.05 26.32 6.26
N LEU A 133 27.92 25.02 5.98
CA LEU A 133 29.05 24.18 5.56
C LEU A 133 29.72 24.70 4.28
N GLY A 134 28.92 25.15 3.31
CA GLY A 134 29.45 25.76 2.08
C GLY A 134 30.21 27.05 2.34
N ALA A 135 29.73 27.89 3.27
CA ALA A 135 30.42 29.10 3.69
C ALA A 135 31.73 28.78 4.43
N LEU A 136 31.67 27.91 5.44
CA LEU A 136 32.86 27.43 6.16
C LEU A 136 33.88 26.80 5.22
N GLY A 137 33.44 26.04 4.21
CA GLY A 137 34.34 25.43 3.22
C GLY A 137 35.09 26.47 2.39
N LYS A 138 34.41 27.56 1.99
CA LYS A 138 35.05 28.69 1.29
C LYS A 138 36.02 29.43 2.19
N GLU A 139 35.65 29.69 3.44
CA GLU A 139 36.54 30.31 4.43
C GLU A 139 37.78 29.45 4.69
N PHE A 140 37.61 28.14 4.81
CA PHE A 140 38.70 27.20 4.99
C PHE A 140 39.67 27.21 3.80
N GLN A 141 39.15 27.17 2.56
CA GLN A 141 39.96 27.32 1.35
C GLN A 141 40.70 28.66 1.33
N HIS A 142 40.02 29.74 1.66
CA HIS A 142 40.64 31.07 1.72
C HIS A 142 41.77 31.14 2.76
N LEU A 143 41.55 30.64 3.97
CA LEU A 143 42.57 30.57 5.02
C LEU A 143 43.74 29.65 4.65
N SER A 144 43.47 28.54 3.96
CA SER A 144 44.50 27.65 3.41
C SER A 144 45.40 28.39 2.43
N HIS A 145 44.80 29.10 1.44
CA HIS A 145 45.55 29.90 0.48
C HIS A 145 46.34 31.03 1.14
N ILE A 146 45.77 31.69 2.15
CA ILE A 146 46.49 32.72 2.92
C ILE A 146 47.69 32.13 3.67
N LYS A 147 47.60 30.92 4.22
CA LYS A 147 48.76 30.27 4.87
C LYS A 147 49.85 29.84 3.88
N GLU A 148 49.49 29.49 2.64
CA GLU A 148 50.46 29.17 1.59
C GLU A 148 51.15 30.42 1.00
N ASN A 149 50.46 31.56 1.01
CA ASN A 149 50.96 32.82 0.48
C ASN A 149 52.23 33.39 1.13
N PRO A 150 52.45 33.43 2.47
CA PRO A 150 53.68 33.97 3.03
C PRO A 150 54.90 33.17 2.58
N PHE A 151 54.78 31.83 2.43
CA PHE A 151 55.84 31.01 1.85
C PHE A 151 56.09 31.36 0.39
N HIS A 152 55.03 31.48 -0.42
CA HIS A 152 55.17 31.83 -1.83
C HIS A 152 55.74 33.24 -2.04
N VAL A 153 55.33 34.20 -1.21
CA VAL A 153 55.86 35.58 -1.24
C VAL A 153 57.33 35.58 -0.84
N LEU A 154 57.71 34.89 0.25
CA LEU A 154 59.11 34.75 0.68
C LEU A 154 59.98 34.06 -0.37
N LEU A 155 59.48 33.00 -1.02
CA LEU A 155 60.19 32.34 -2.12
C LEU A 155 60.36 33.30 -3.30
N SER A 156 59.33 34.07 -3.66
CA SER A 156 59.42 35.02 -4.76
C SER A 156 60.39 36.16 -4.46
N THR A 157 60.41 36.68 -3.22
CA THR A 157 61.34 37.75 -2.83
C THR A 157 62.76 37.23 -2.76
N ASN A 158 62.96 36.00 -2.25
CA ASN A 158 64.27 35.35 -2.26
C ASN A 158 64.79 35.16 -3.69
N HIS A 159 63.93 34.67 -4.60
CA HIS A 159 64.31 34.50 -6.01
C HIS A 159 64.65 35.84 -6.69
N LYS A 160 63.89 36.91 -6.39
CA LYS A 160 64.14 38.26 -6.91
C LYS A 160 65.44 38.85 -6.38
N LEU A 161 65.77 38.59 -5.12
CA LEU A 161 67.05 38.98 -4.51
C LEU A 161 68.21 38.21 -5.13
N GLN A 162 68.08 36.89 -5.32
CA GLN A 162 69.08 36.08 -6.04
C GLN A 162 69.32 36.61 -7.46
N GLN A 163 68.26 36.94 -8.19
CA GLN A 163 68.35 37.50 -9.53
C GLN A 163 69.02 38.88 -9.55
N THR A 164 68.76 39.71 -8.52
CA THR A 164 69.43 41.01 -8.36
C THR A 164 70.92 40.82 -8.07
N LEU A 165 71.28 39.87 -7.21
CA LEU A 165 72.68 39.53 -6.92
C LEU A 165 73.40 38.98 -8.16
N GLU A 166 72.78 38.08 -8.92
CA GLU A 166 73.35 37.59 -10.18
C GLU A 166 73.51 38.70 -11.22
N ASN A 167 72.55 39.62 -11.29
CA ASN A 167 72.63 40.76 -12.19
C ASN A 167 73.73 41.74 -11.76
N ASP A 168 73.91 41.97 -10.45
CA ASP A 168 75.00 42.79 -9.92
C ASP A 168 76.38 42.12 -10.10
N GLU A 169 76.48 40.80 -9.94
CA GLU A 169 77.68 40.04 -10.28
C GLU A 169 77.99 40.16 -11.78
N LYS A 170 77.00 39.99 -12.67
CA LYS A 170 77.17 40.20 -14.12
C LYS A 170 77.57 41.65 -14.44
N LEU A 171 77.03 42.64 -13.73
CA LEU A 171 77.41 44.05 -13.86
C LEU A 171 78.86 44.29 -13.39
N SER A 172 79.27 43.62 -12.32
CA SER A 172 80.64 43.66 -11.78
C SER A 172 81.66 43.03 -12.74
N VAL A 173 81.25 42.02 -13.51
CA VAL A 173 82.08 41.36 -14.55
C VAL A 173 82.12 42.20 -15.86
N MET A 174 81.10 43.02 -16.13
CA MET A 174 81.11 43.96 -17.27
C MET A 174 81.94 45.23 -17.01
N LYS A 175 82.03 45.71 -15.77
CA LYS A 175 82.87 46.87 -15.39
C LYS A 175 84.35 46.76 -15.83
N PRO A 176 85.08 45.64 -15.64
CA PRO A 176 86.45 45.53 -16.10
C PRO A 176 86.57 45.45 -17.63
N LYS A 177 85.57 44.90 -18.35
CA LYS A 177 85.56 44.91 -19.83
C LYS A 177 85.36 46.31 -20.39
N ALA A 178 84.46 47.10 -19.81
CA ALA A 178 84.27 48.50 -20.19
C ALA A 178 85.52 49.35 -19.91
N ASN A 179 86.18 49.14 -18.76
CA ASN A 179 87.44 49.82 -18.43
C ASN A 179 88.60 49.41 -19.35
N ALA A 180 88.68 48.14 -19.78
CA ALA A 180 89.69 47.70 -20.74
C ALA A 180 89.50 48.36 -22.11
N ILE A 181 88.26 48.48 -22.60
CA ILE A 181 87.94 49.18 -23.85
C ILE A 181 88.30 50.67 -23.76
N LEU A 182 87.96 51.34 -22.65
CA LEU A 182 88.32 52.75 -22.43
C LEU A 182 89.84 52.95 -22.38
N THR A 183 90.57 52.01 -21.79
CA THR A 183 92.05 52.03 -21.72
C THR A 183 92.68 51.85 -23.10
N ILE A 184 92.12 50.95 -23.93
CA ILE A 184 92.56 50.74 -25.31
C ILE A 184 92.29 52.00 -26.13
N MET A 185 91.08 52.57 -26.07
CA MET A 185 90.74 53.81 -26.77
C MET A 185 91.63 54.99 -26.37
N ASN A 186 91.93 55.13 -25.07
CA ASN A 186 92.84 56.17 -24.61
C ASN A 186 94.28 55.94 -25.10
N ARG A 187 94.76 54.69 -25.13
CA ARG A 187 96.09 54.37 -25.70
C ARG A 187 96.17 54.68 -27.20
N THR A 188 95.16 54.36 -28.00
CA THR A 188 95.13 54.75 -29.43
C THR A 188 95.11 56.26 -29.60
N LYS A 189 94.39 56.98 -28.73
CA LYS A 189 94.37 58.45 -28.74
C LYS A 189 95.75 59.04 -28.45
N TYR A 190 96.50 58.51 -27.48
CA TYR A 190 97.88 58.93 -27.19
C TYR A 190 98.86 58.60 -28.33
N LEU A 191 98.72 57.43 -28.97
CA LEU A 191 99.53 57.06 -30.14
C LEU A 191 99.27 57.98 -31.34
N CYS A 192 98.01 58.34 -31.61
CA CYS A 192 97.68 59.33 -32.64
C CYS A 192 98.25 60.71 -32.32
N LEU A 193 98.20 61.14 -31.05
CA LEU A 193 98.75 62.42 -30.61
C LEU A 193 100.30 62.45 -30.67
N SER A 194 100.99 61.34 -30.38
CA SER A 194 102.44 61.24 -30.51
C SER A 194 102.91 61.21 -31.97
N PHE A 195 102.11 60.62 -32.87
CA PHE A 195 102.41 60.66 -34.31
C PHE A 195 102.24 62.09 -34.87
N LEU A 196 101.22 62.81 -34.41
CA LEU A 196 100.97 64.21 -34.77
C LEU A 196 102.01 65.19 -34.23
N SER A 197 102.66 64.89 -33.09
CA SER A 197 103.74 65.74 -32.57
C SER A 197 105.08 65.50 -33.27
N HIS A 198 105.35 64.29 -33.78
CA HIS A 198 106.56 64.01 -34.56
C HIS A 198 106.54 64.63 -35.98
N VAL A 199 105.36 64.82 -36.57
CA VAL A 199 105.22 65.44 -37.91
C VAL A 199 105.28 66.98 -37.87
N LYS A 200 105.12 67.61 -36.70
CA LYS A 200 105.20 69.08 -36.54
C LYS A 200 106.61 69.60 -36.20
N SER A 201 107.63 68.75 -36.17
CA SER A 201 109.03 69.11 -35.85
C SER A 201 110.01 68.86 -37.01
N LEU A 202 109.51 68.85 -38.25
CA LEU A 202 110.25 68.91 -39.51
C LEU A 202 109.59 69.95 -40.41
#